data_AF-A0A7W6HXC9-F1
#
_entry.id   AF-A0A7W6HXC9-F1
#
_cell.length_a   1.000
_cell.length_b   1.000
_cell.length_c   1.000
_cell.angle_alpha   90.00
_cell.angle_beta   90.00
_cell.angle_gamma   90.00
#
_symmetry.space_group_name_H-M   'P 1'
#
loop_
_entity.id
_entity.type
_entity.pdbx_description
1 polymer ?
#
loop_
_entity_poly.entity_id
_entity_poly.type
_entity_poly.pdbx_seq_one_letter_code
_entity_poly.pdbx_strand_id
1 'polypeptide(L)'
;MKKIFTLLVMVALAACWVSCSDDDNDNENFGKNGKRLIREMHTEHGYEFFIKFDYDKDGYITKIENGYYKEICTISRQEKKVTYYYDGELSEISTLNDKGYVISEDYWDQEKWRKEYTYEYDNSGQMIKEMDYETEDGTIYTWKDGNIISKEYTDQEDSAEYEYYTEYENKSNIDLAQILYLWEDGISIADYCGKISKNLLKSCTHTGSYWERYEYEYEFDEKGYVSTIKEYLMKGGNKKLNQLYHITYVE
;
A
#
# COMPACT_ATOMS: atom_id res chain seq x y z
N MET A 1 8.76 -29.48 -53.77
CA MET A 1 7.97 -30.23 -52.78
C MET A 1 7.26 -29.25 -51.88
N LYS A 2 5.92 -29.24 -51.91
CA LYS A 2 5.04 -28.52 -50.98
C LYS A 2 5.12 -29.20 -49.61
N LYS A 3 5.15 -28.46 -48.51
CA LYS A 3 4.11 -28.45 -47.46
C LYS A 3 4.28 -27.19 -46.61
N ILE A 4 3.38 -26.24 -46.86
CA ILE A 4 3.05 -25.11 -45.99
C ILE A 4 2.29 -25.70 -44.80
N PHE A 5 2.71 -25.41 -43.57
CA PHE A 5 1.85 -25.59 -42.39
C PHE A 5 1.35 -24.21 -41.97
N THR A 6 0.17 -23.89 -42.48
CA THR A 6 -0.72 -22.85 -41.97
C THR A 6 -1.31 -23.36 -40.66
N LEU A 7 -0.97 -22.74 -39.53
CA LEU A 7 -1.79 -22.90 -38.32
C LEU A 7 -2.70 -21.68 -38.21
N LEU A 8 -3.93 -21.92 -38.63
CA LEU A 8 -5.08 -21.04 -38.58
C LEU A 8 -5.75 -21.31 -37.22
N VAL A 9 -5.68 -20.38 -36.28
CA VAL A 9 -6.51 -20.42 -35.06
C VAL A 9 -7.44 -19.21 -35.12
N MET A 10 -8.60 -19.42 -35.73
CA MET A 10 -9.74 -18.50 -35.64
C MET A 10 -10.43 -18.68 -34.29
N VAL A 11 -10.50 -17.56 -33.55
CA VAL A 11 -11.68 -16.98 -32.90
C VAL A 11 -12.66 -17.92 -32.18
N ALA A 12 -12.76 -17.72 -30.87
CA ALA A 12 -14.05 -17.64 -30.20
C ALA A 12 -14.03 -16.43 -29.24
N LEU A 13 -14.60 -15.31 -29.69
CA LEU A 13 -15.15 -14.31 -28.79
C LEU A 13 -16.30 -15.00 -28.04
N ALA A 14 -16.08 -15.33 -26.77
CA ALA A 14 -17.16 -15.53 -25.82
C ALA A 14 -17.15 -14.33 -24.88
N ALA A 15 -17.84 -13.27 -25.28
CA ALA A 15 -18.35 -12.30 -24.34
C ALA A 15 -19.42 -13.00 -23.50
N CYS A 16 -19.01 -13.71 -22.46
CA CYS A 16 -19.92 -14.16 -21.42
C CYS A 16 -20.27 -12.93 -20.58
N TRP A 17 -21.34 -12.25 -21.00
CA TRP A 17 -22.18 -11.53 -20.06
C TRP A 17 -22.65 -12.57 -19.05
N VAL A 18 -22.03 -12.59 -17.86
CA VAL A 18 -22.62 -13.28 -16.72
C VAL A 18 -23.78 -12.41 -16.26
N SER A 19 -24.95 -12.77 -16.77
CA SER A 19 -26.26 -12.43 -16.22
C SER A 19 -26.26 -12.69 -14.72
N CYS A 20 -26.84 -11.77 -13.94
CA CYS A 20 -27.19 -11.99 -12.54
C CYS A 20 -27.88 -13.34 -12.38
N SER A 21 -27.33 -14.22 -11.54
CA SER A 21 -28.00 -15.41 -11.01
C SER A 21 -27.12 -16.03 -9.92
N ASP A 22 -27.33 -15.54 -8.71
CA ASP A 22 -27.61 -16.30 -7.50
C ASP A 22 -26.83 -15.78 -6.30
N ASP A 23 -27.62 -15.53 -5.24
CA ASP A 23 -27.21 -15.17 -3.89
C ASP A 23 -26.33 -16.28 -3.30
N ASP A 24 -25.07 -16.36 -3.71
CA ASP A 24 -24.06 -17.02 -2.91
C ASP A 24 -23.63 -16.03 -1.84
N ASN A 25 -24.23 -16.25 -0.67
CA ASN A 25 -24.02 -15.55 0.59
C ASN A 25 -22.62 -15.89 1.15
N ASP A 26 -21.59 -15.69 0.34
CA ASP A 26 -20.22 -15.61 0.78
C ASP A 26 -20.13 -14.29 1.54
N ASN A 27 -20.18 -14.39 2.86
CA ASN A 27 -20.16 -13.28 3.81
C ASN A 27 -18.77 -12.64 3.85
N GLU A 28 -18.27 -12.27 2.69
CA GLU A 28 -16.95 -11.72 2.46
C GLU A 28 -16.88 -10.29 2.97
N ASN A 29 -15.99 -10.05 3.94
CA ASN A 29 -15.78 -8.72 4.48
C ASN A 29 -15.02 -7.82 3.49
N PHE A 30 -15.77 -7.05 2.71
CA PHE A 30 -15.26 -5.98 1.86
C PHE A 30 -15.22 -4.65 2.59
N GLY A 31 -14.15 -3.88 2.36
CA GLY A 31 -14.09 -2.48 2.77
C GLY A 31 -14.99 -1.60 1.92
N LYS A 32 -15.13 -0.33 2.32
CA LYS A 32 -15.93 0.71 1.68
C LYS A 32 -15.80 0.81 0.14
N ASN A 33 -14.63 0.45 -0.40
CA ASN A 33 -14.32 0.56 -1.83
C ASN A 33 -14.46 -0.76 -2.59
N GLY A 34 -15.08 -1.80 -2.00
CA GLY A 34 -15.17 -3.14 -2.59
C GLY A 34 -13.83 -3.89 -2.59
N LYS A 35 -12.83 -3.37 -1.87
CA LYS A 35 -11.50 -3.98 -1.73
C LYS A 35 -11.48 -4.95 -0.56
N ARG A 36 -10.65 -5.99 -0.68
CA ARG A 36 -10.52 -7.02 0.37
C ARG A 36 -9.73 -6.46 1.55
N LEU A 37 -10.23 -6.69 2.76
CA LEU A 37 -9.59 -6.25 4.01
C LEU A 37 -8.46 -7.22 4.39
N ILE A 38 -7.22 -6.75 4.41
CA ILE A 38 -6.08 -7.55 4.92
C ILE A 38 -6.22 -7.66 6.44
N ARG A 39 -6.26 -8.88 6.98
CA ARG A 39 -6.27 -9.13 8.43
C ARG A 39 -4.87 -9.09 9.00
N GLU A 40 -3.94 -9.74 8.32
CA GLU A 40 -2.59 -9.94 8.82
C GLU A 40 -1.63 -10.14 7.67
N MET A 41 -0.46 -9.52 7.79
CA MET A 41 0.72 -9.89 7.04
C MET A 41 1.75 -10.47 8.00
N HIS A 42 2.33 -11.60 7.65
CA HIS A 42 3.44 -12.21 8.39
C HIS A 42 4.63 -12.34 7.47
N THR A 43 5.81 -12.10 7.98
CA THR A 43 7.03 -12.16 7.19
C THR A 43 7.89 -13.35 7.58
N GLU A 44 8.44 -14.02 6.58
CA GLU A 44 9.37 -15.14 6.73
C GLU A 44 10.60 -14.88 5.88
N HIS A 45 11.72 -15.55 6.21
CA HIS A 45 13.00 -15.42 5.53
C HIS A 45 13.61 -14.01 5.67
N GLY A 46 14.69 -13.86 6.44
CA GLY A 46 15.22 -12.53 6.78
C GLY A 46 14.81 -12.14 8.19
N TYR A 47 14.02 -11.07 8.34
CA TYR A 47 13.47 -10.65 9.64
C TYR A 47 12.03 -11.14 9.77
N GLU A 48 11.75 -11.91 10.81
CA GLU A 48 10.41 -12.43 11.08
C GLU A 48 9.62 -11.45 11.94
N PHE A 49 8.50 -10.96 11.42
CA PHE A 49 7.54 -10.12 12.14
C PHE A 49 6.14 -10.26 11.55
N PHE A 50 5.17 -9.59 12.15
CA PHE A 50 3.82 -9.53 11.62
C PHE A 50 3.25 -8.13 11.77
N ILE A 51 2.24 -7.82 10.96
CA ILE A 51 1.37 -6.65 11.11
C ILE A 51 -0.08 -7.13 11.05
N LYS A 52 -0.88 -6.83 12.07
CA LYS A 52 -2.31 -7.16 12.11
C LYS A 52 -3.16 -5.91 12.07
N PHE A 53 -4.33 -6.03 11.44
CA PHE A 53 -5.27 -4.94 11.26
C PHE A 53 -6.64 -5.34 11.79
N ASP A 54 -7.21 -4.49 12.65
CA ASP A 54 -8.62 -4.57 13.02
C ASP A 54 -9.40 -3.43 12.38
N TYR A 55 -10.67 -3.70 12.08
CA TYR A 55 -11.53 -2.79 11.31
C TYR A 55 -12.82 -2.45 12.06
N ASP A 56 -13.35 -1.25 11.81
CA ASP A 56 -14.74 -0.94 12.14
C ASP A 56 -15.71 -1.58 11.14
N LYS A 57 -17.01 -1.42 11.41
CA LYS A 57 -18.09 -1.93 10.56
C LYS A 57 -18.13 -1.33 9.14
N ASP A 58 -17.44 -0.22 8.91
CA ASP A 58 -17.39 0.48 7.63
C ASP A 58 -16.08 0.16 6.88
N GLY A 59 -15.23 -0.71 7.46
CA GLY A 59 -13.97 -1.18 6.88
C GLY A 59 -12.79 -0.23 7.08
N TYR A 60 -12.88 0.73 8.00
CA TYR A 60 -11.74 1.57 8.38
C TYR A 60 -10.85 0.87 9.40
N ILE A 61 -9.54 1.01 9.26
CA ILE A 61 -8.58 0.50 10.26
C ILE A 61 -8.82 1.22 11.59
N THR A 62 -8.93 0.44 12.66
CA THR A 62 -9.12 0.88 14.06
C THR A 62 -7.99 0.45 14.97
N LYS A 63 -7.24 -0.60 14.59
CA LYS A 63 -6.04 -1.03 15.31
C LYS A 63 -5.01 -1.59 14.34
N ILE A 64 -3.75 -1.29 14.62
CA ILE A 64 -2.58 -1.89 13.99
C ILE A 64 -1.74 -2.50 15.11
N GLU A 65 -1.33 -3.76 14.95
CA GLU A 65 -0.40 -4.41 15.87
C GLU A 65 0.86 -4.79 15.09
N ASN A 66 1.98 -4.16 15.43
CA ASN A 66 3.26 -4.38 14.77
C ASN A 66 4.14 -5.27 15.66
N GLY A 67 4.34 -6.52 15.23
CA GLY A 67 5.11 -7.51 15.96
C GLY A 67 6.63 -7.25 15.98
N TYR A 68 7.15 -6.44 15.05
CA TYR A 68 8.58 -6.11 15.00
C TYR A 68 8.96 -5.17 16.14
N TYR A 69 8.24 -4.05 16.26
CA TYR A 69 8.47 -3.07 17.30
C TYR A 69 7.74 -3.39 18.61
N LYS A 70 6.80 -4.35 18.59
CA LYS A 70 5.89 -4.73 19.69
C LYS A 70 4.96 -3.60 20.09
N GLU A 71 4.44 -2.92 19.09
CA GLU A 71 3.66 -1.70 19.23
C GLU A 71 2.19 -1.99 18.94
N ILE A 72 1.31 -1.36 19.71
CA ILE A 72 -0.12 -1.37 19.45
C ILE A 72 -0.58 0.06 19.20
N CYS A 73 -1.13 0.25 18.02
CA CYS A 73 -1.63 1.53 17.58
C CYS A 73 -3.14 1.45 17.44
N THR A 74 -3.87 2.38 18.04
CA THR A 74 -5.33 2.46 17.90
C THR A 74 -5.73 3.74 17.20
N ILE A 75 -6.72 3.64 16.33
CA ILE A 75 -7.17 4.70 15.44
C ILE A 75 -8.63 4.99 15.77
N SER A 76 -8.89 6.24 16.15
CA SER A 76 -10.25 6.73 16.40
C SER A 76 -10.60 7.81 15.39
N ARG A 77 -11.72 7.62 14.69
CA ARG A 77 -12.24 8.57 13.71
C ARG A 77 -13.46 9.30 14.28
N GLN A 78 -13.39 10.63 14.30
CA GLN A 78 -14.50 11.49 14.67
C GLN A 78 -14.64 12.62 13.66
N GLU A 79 -15.76 12.65 12.94
CA GLU A 79 -16.03 13.67 11.91
C GLU A 79 -14.88 13.78 10.88
N LYS A 80 -14.19 14.93 10.87
CA LYS A 80 -13.04 15.26 10.02
C LYS A 80 -11.71 15.14 10.78
N LYS A 81 -11.65 14.33 11.82
CA LYS A 81 -10.44 14.08 12.60
C LYS A 81 -10.19 12.60 12.73
N VAL A 82 -8.92 12.23 12.62
CA VAL A 82 -8.40 10.93 13.01
C VAL A 82 -7.43 11.15 14.15
N THR A 83 -7.49 10.28 15.13
CA THR A 83 -6.63 10.30 16.31
C THR A 83 -5.92 8.98 16.38
N TYR A 84 -4.60 9.03 16.46
CA TYR A 84 -3.73 7.89 16.51
C TYR A 84 -3.09 7.82 17.90
N TYR A 85 -3.29 6.68 18.55
CA TYR A 85 -2.74 6.41 19.88
C TYR A 85 -1.69 5.32 19.78
N TYR A 86 -0.50 5.62 20.26
CA TYR A 86 0.62 4.71 20.35
C TYR A 86 0.72 4.19 21.79
N ASP A 87 0.60 2.87 21.99
CA ASP A 87 0.61 2.22 23.31
C ASP A 87 -0.32 2.88 24.35
N GLY A 88 -1.45 3.41 23.87
CA GLY A 88 -2.49 4.06 24.68
C GLY A 88 -2.27 5.55 24.95
N GLU A 89 -1.16 6.14 24.51
CA GLU A 89 -0.91 7.58 24.56
C GLU A 89 -1.24 8.24 23.21
N LEU A 90 -1.83 9.43 23.26
CA LEU A 90 -2.11 10.20 22.04
C LEU A 90 -0.79 10.61 21.40
N SER A 91 -0.55 10.13 20.17
CA SER A 91 0.69 10.37 19.43
C SER A 91 0.48 11.29 18.24
N GLU A 92 -0.72 11.28 17.66
CA GLU A 92 -1.01 12.06 16.47
C GLU A 92 -2.50 12.46 16.37
N ILE A 93 -2.74 13.67 15.85
CA ILE A 93 -4.06 14.12 15.39
C ILE A 93 -3.97 14.56 13.94
N SER A 94 -4.69 13.89 13.05
CA SER A 94 -4.78 14.26 11.64
C SER A 94 -6.15 14.86 11.28
N THR A 95 -6.13 15.92 10.48
CA THR A 95 -7.32 16.61 9.98
C THR A 95 -7.65 16.13 8.58
N LEU A 96 -8.94 15.82 8.34
CA LEU A 96 -9.43 15.32 7.06
C LEU A 96 -10.15 16.40 6.25
N ASN A 97 -10.01 16.33 4.92
CA ASN A 97 -10.86 17.08 3.99
C ASN A 97 -12.25 16.43 3.81
N ASP A 98 -13.10 17.03 2.96
CA ASP A 98 -14.46 16.52 2.68
C ASP A 98 -14.50 15.14 2.01
N LYS A 99 -13.41 14.74 1.33
CA LYS A 99 -13.27 13.40 0.74
C LYS A 99 -12.81 12.37 1.78
N GLY A 100 -12.42 12.82 2.97
CA GLY A 100 -11.90 11.99 4.06
C GLY A 100 -10.40 11.74 3.99
N TYR A 101 -9.65 12.53 3.21
CA TYR A 101 -8.19 12.42 3.14
C TYR A 101 -7.51 13.36 4.12
N VAL A 102 -6.40 12.93 4.73
CA VAL A 102 -5.56 13.72 5.63
C VAL A 102 -5.00 14.92 4.89
N ILE A 103 -5.15 16.12 5.43
CA ILE A 103 -4.59 17.37 4.86
C ILE A 103 -3.56 18.02 5.79
N SER A 104 -3.61 17.69 7.07
CA SER A 104 -2.61 18.09 8.03
C SER A 104 -2.54 17.09 9.17
N GLU A 105 -1.39 17.04 9.82
CA GLU A 105 -1.10 16.16 10.95
C GLU A 105 -0.36 16.94 12.03
N ASP A 106 -0.80 16.78 13.27
CA ASP A 106 -0.04 17.13 14.46
C ASP A 106 0.56 15.85 15.06
N TYR A 107 1.88 15.72 15.02
CA TYR A 107 2.62 14.58 15.54
C TYR A 107 3.41 14.98 16.79
N TRP A 108 3.39 14.14 17.83
CA TRP A 108 4.21 14.32 19.03
C TRP A 108 5.24 13.20 19.14
N ASP A 109 6.53 13.55 19.10
CA ASP A 109 7.59 12.58 19.31
C ASP A 109 7.71 12.15 20.79
N GLN A 110 8.61 11.20 21.08
CA GLN A 110 8.84 10.69 22.44
C GLN A 110 9.35 11.77 23.43
N GLU A 111 9.93 12.87 22.92
CA GLU A 111 10.36 14.04 23.69
C GLU A 111 9.25 15.11 23.80
N LYS A 112 8.09 14.85 23.19
CA LYS A 112 6.90 15.72 23.09
C LYS A 112 7.12 16.98 22.26
N TRP A 113 8.07 16.95 21.34
CA TRP A 113 8.13 17.96 20.29
C TRP A 113 6.99 17.75 19.31
N ARG A 114 6.24 18.83 19.06
CA ARG A 114 5.18 18.84 18.07
C ARG A 114 5.81 19.10 16.70
N LYS A 115 5.56 18.20 15.75
CA LYS A 115 5.74 18.46 14.31
C LYS A 115 4.39 18.63 13.66
N GLU A 116 4.34 19.44 12.63
CA GLU A 116 3.14 19.66 11.83
C GLU A 116 3.45 19.29 10.39
N TYR A 117 2.69 18.34 9.83
CA TYR A 117 2.80 17.96 8.42
C TYR A 117 1.60 18.46 7.63
N THR A 118 1.80 18.73 6.34
CA THR A 118 0.76 19.11 5.40
C THR A 118 0.79 18.24 4.16
N TYR A 119 -0.40 17.95 3.63
CA TYR A 119 -0.58 17.02 2.51
C TYR A 119 -1.34 17.70 1.37
N GLU A 120 -0.78 17.62 0.17
CA GLU A 120 -1.38 18.17 -1.05
C GLU A 120 -1.80 17.04 -1.99
N TYR A 121 -2.93 17.25 -2.66
CA TYR A 121 -3.52 16.28 -3.59
C TYR A 121 -3.84 16.93 -4.93
N ASP A 122 -3.76 16.15 -5.99
CA ASP A 122 -4.32 16.53 -7.28
C ASP A 122 -5.87 16.46 -7.26
N ASN A 123 -6.50 16.86 -8.36
CA ASN A 123 -7.95 16.81 -8.51
C ASN A 123 -8.53 15.38 -8.48
N SER A 124 -7.70 14.37 -8.80
CA SER A 124 -8.08 12.96 -8.82
C SER A 124 -7.98 12.28 -7.44
N GLY A 125 -7.43 12.97 -6.44
CA GLY A 125 -7.22 12.47 -5.08
C GLY A 125 -5.90 11.72 -4.90
N GLN A 126 -4.94 11.90 -5.80
CA GLN A 126 -3.58 11.39 -5.69
C GLN A 126 -2.74 12.36 -4.88
N MET A 127 -2.07 11.87 -3.84
CA MET A 127 -1.16 12.68 -3.01
C MET A 127 0.05 13.07 -3.84
N ILE A 128 0.29 14.37 -3.99
CA ILE A 128 1.42 14.91 -4.77
C ILE A 128 2.54 15.45 -3.88
N LYS A 129 2.25 15.73 -2.62
CA LYS A 129 3.19 16.29 -1.67
C LYS A 129 2.83 15.98 -0.23
N GLU A 130 3.86 15.74 0.57
CA GLU A 130 3.85 15.73 2.03
C GLU A 130 5.00 16.61 2.50
N MET A 131 4.75 17.55 3.42
CA MET A 131 5.77 18.50 3.89
C MET A 131 5.70 18.72 5.40
N ASP A 132 6.85 18.75 6.05
CA ASP A 132 7.03 19.40 7.36
C ASP A 132 6.76 20.90 7.20
N TYR A 133 5.83 21.42 7.99
CA TYR A 133 5.36 22.79 7.93
C TYR A 133 6.44 23.80 8.36
N GLU A 134 7.35 23.42 9.27
CA GLU A 134 8.36 24.34 9.79
C GLU A 134 9.60 24.41 8.90
N THR A 135 10.06 23.28 8.37
CA THR A 135 11.33 23.20 7.63
C THR A 135 11.17 23.26 6.12
N GLU A 136 9.97 23.01 5.59
CA GLU A 136 9.75 22.75 4.16
C GLU A 136 10.57 21.54 3.65
N ASP A 137 10.91 20.61 4.54
CA ASP A 137 11.42 19.29 4.18
C ASP A 137 10.25 18.33 3.96
N GLY A 138 10.36 17.40 3.01
CA GLY A 138 9.25 16.53 2.68
C GLY A 138 9.47 15.66 1.46
N THR A 139 8.36 15.16 0.92
CA THR A 139 8.34 14.23 -0.20
C THR A 139 7.41 14.73 -1.29
N ILE A 140 7.91 14.72 -2.53
CA ILE A 140 7.13 14.99 -3.74
C ILE A 140 6.87 13.67 -4.46
N TYR A 141 5.61 13.43 -4.85
CA TYR A 141 5.19 12.19 -5.50
C TYR A 141 4.80 12.42 -6.96
N THR A 142 5.34 11.61 -7.86
CA THR A 142 4.95 11.61 -9.27
C THR A 142 4.05 10.43 -9.58
N TRP A 143 2.90 10.72 -10.16
CA TRP A 143 1.91 9.72 -10.57
C TRP A 143 1.89 9.50 -12.06
N LYS A 144 1.65 8.24 -12.46
CA LYS A 144 1.38 7.87 -13.85
C LYS A 144 0.48 6.64 -13.90
N ASP A 145 -0.53 6.70 -14.76
CA ASP A 145 -1.47 5.59 -15.02
C ASP A 145 -2.15 5.03 -13.75
N GLY A 146 -2.29 5.87 -12.71
CA GLY A 146 -2.89 5.50 -11.42
C GLY A 146 -1.94 4.88 -10.40
N ASN A 147 -0.62 4.98 -10.61
CA ASN A 147 0.42 4.49 -9.69
C ASN A 147 1.44 5.59 -9.36
N ILE A 148 2.04 5.54 -8.18
CA ILE A 148 3.19 6.37 -7.82
C ILE A 148 4.42 5.82 -8.53
N ILE A 149 5.00 6.54 -9.49
CA ILE A 149 6.18 6.10 -10.25
C ILE A 149 7.50 6.64 -9.71
N SER A 150 7.47 7.72 -8.93
CA SER A 150 8.64 8.18 -8.19
C SER A 150 8.28 8.95 -6.93
N LYS A 151 9.23 8.99 -6.00
CA LYS A 151 9.28 9.91 -4.87
C LYS A 151 10.60 10.68 -4.91
N GLU A 152 10.56 11.96 -4.58
CA GLU A 152 11.75 12.81 -4.43
C GLU A 152 11.72 13.45 -3.05
N TYR A 153 12.83 13.36 -2.32
CA TYR A 153 12.99 14.00 -1.02
C TYR A 153 13.50 15.42 -1.20
N THR A 154 12.92 16.40 -0.51
CA THR A 154 13.28 17.83 -0.72
C THR A 154 14.52 18.25 0.07
N ASP A 155 14.89 17.50 1.10
CA ASP A 155 16.00 17.76 2.03
C ASP A 155 17.34 17.14 1.59
N GLN A 156 17.31 16.24 0.60
CA GLN A 156 18.47 15.48 0.13
C GLN A 156 18.37 15.10 -1.36
N GLU A 157 19.51 14.79 -1.99
CA GLU A 157 19.56 14.29 -3.37
C GLU A 157 19.23 12.78 -3.46
N ASP A 158 18.24 12.33 -2.69
CA ASP A 158 17.76 10.95 -2.70
C ASP A 158 16.38 10.89 -3.37
N SER A 159 16.11 9.78 -4.06
CA SER A 159 14.82 9.52 -4.69
C SER A 159 14.56 8.03 -4.78
N ALA A 160 13.34 7.65 -5.13
CA ALA A 160 13.09 6.29 -5.59
C ALA A 160 12.18 6.26 -6.80
N GLU A 161 12.42 5.26 -7.65
CA GLU A 161 11.64 4.98 -8.84
C GLU A 161 10.94 3.62 -8.70
N TYR A 162 9.70 3.55 -9.21
CA TYR A 162 8.83 2.39 -9.09
C TYR A 162 8.34 1.91 -10.45
N GLU A 163 8.43 0.60 -10.67
CA GLU A 163 7.79 -0.07 -11.80
C GLU A 163 6.66 -0.95 -11.29
N TYR A 164 5.57 -1.07 -12.06
CA TYR A 164 4.40 -1.87 -11.70
C TYR A 164 4.08 -2.89 -12.79
N TYR A 165 3.43 -3.97 -12.39
CA TYR A 165 2.77 -4.87 -13.34
C TYR A 165 1.49 -4.22 -13.86
N THR A 166 1.37 -4.02 -15.17
CA THR A 166 0.21 -3.34 -15.76
C THR A 166 -1.08 -4.18 -15.71
N GLU A 167 -0.93 -5.49 -15.66
CA GLU A 167 -1.97 -6.51 -15.73
C GLU A 167 -2.48 -6.97 -14.36
N TYR A 168 -1.73 -6.68 -13.28
CA TYR A 168 -2.08 -7.10 -11.93
C TYR A 168 -2.51 -5.89 -11.08
N GLU A 169 -3.79 -5.83 -10.74
CA GLU A 169 -4.39 -4.82 -9.88
C GLU A 169 -4.12 -5.13 -8.40
N ASN A 170 -3.89 -4.08 -7.59
CA ASN A 170 -3.94 -4.17 -6.14
C ASN A 170 -5.41 -4.20 -5.67
N LYS A 171 -5.90 -5.39 -5.33
CA LYS A 171 -7.28 -5.63 -4.88
C LYS A 171 -7.49 -5.47 -3.37
N SER A 172 -6.45 -5.12 -2.60
CA SER A 172 -6.56 -4.93 -1.15
C SER A 172 -6.81 -3.47 -0.75
N ASN A 173 -7.37 -3.28 0.44
CA ASN A 173 -7.63 -1.97 1.04
C ASN A 173 -6.36 -1.18 1.45
N ILE A 174 -5.19 -1.81 1.35
CA ILE A 174 -3.90 -1.27 1.74
C ILE A 174 -3.02 -1.12 0.50
N ASP A 175 -2.19 -0.08 0.46
CA ASP A 175 -1.16 0.05 -0.55
C ASP A 175 -0.02 -0.94 -0.27
N LEU A 176 -0.10 -2.14 -0.86
CA LEU A 176 0.95 -3.15 -0.74
C LEU A 176 2.31 -2.62 -1.22
N ALA A 177 2.33 -1.66 -2.15
CA ALA A 177 3.59 -1.06 -2.56
C ALA A 177 4.22 -0.31 -1.37
N GLN A 178 3.48 0.62 -0.73
CA GLN A 178 4.01 1.46 0.35
C GLN A 178 4.56 0.64 1.51
N ILE A 179 3.86 -0.43 1.90
CA ILE A 179 4.32 -1.35 2.94
C ILE A 179 5.71 -1.95 2.64
N LEU A 180 5.97 -2.31 1.38
CA LEU A 180 7.20 -3.01 0.99
C LEU A 180 8.41 -2.08 0.95
N TYR A 181 8.26 -0.84 0.45
CA TYR A 181 9.40 0.04 0.22
C TYR A 181 9.55 1.22 1.19
N LEU A 182 8.56 1.50 2.06
CA LEU A 182 8.64 2.63 3.00
C LEU A 182 8.67 2.23 4.47
N TRP A 183 8.39 0.97 4.82
CA TRP A 183 8.18 0.57 6.22
C TRP A 183 7.18 1.50 6.94
N GLU A 184 6.21 2.02 6.20
CA GLU A 184 5.20 2.91 6.75
C GLU A 184 4.26 2.09 7.63
N ASP A 185 3.97 2.64 8.79
CA ASP A 185 2.93 2.17 9.68
C ASP A 185 1.88 3.26 9.91
N GLY A 186 0.80 2.91 10.60
CA GLY A 186 -0.23 3.88 10.94
C GLY A 186 -1.25 4.17 9.84
N ILE A 187 -1.62 5.44 9.69
CA ILE A 187 -2.71 5.84 8.79
C ILE A 187 -2.28 5.97 7.33
N SER A 188 -0.98 6.14 7.06
CA SER A 188 -0.41 6.37 5.73
C SER A 188 -0.60 5.19 4.78
N ILE A 189 -0.65 3.97 5.31
CA ILE A 189 -0.80 2.71 4.53
C ILE A 189 -2.23 2.42 4.04
N ALA A 190 -3.21 3.20 4.45
CA ALA A 190 -4.62 3.01 4.10
C ALA A 190 -5.16 4.17 3.26
N ASP A 191 -6.42 4.06 2.81
CA ASP A 191 -7.13 5.09 2.02
C ASP A 191 -7.36 6.43 2.78
N TYR A 192 -6.65 6.69 3.91
CA TYR A 192 -6.62 7.97 4.61
C TYR A 192 -5.73 9.00 3.91
N CYS A 193 -4.65 8.59 3.23
CA CYS A 193 -3.73 9.50 2.53
C CYS A 193 -4.02 9.58 1.02
N GLY A 194 -5.30 9.57 0.66
CA GLY A 194 -5.76 9.65 -0.73
C GLY A 194 -5.87 8.30 -1.41
N LYS A 195 -5.69 8.29 -2.74
CA LYS A 195 -5.68 7.07 -3.52
C LYS A 195 -4.38 6.29 -3.31
N ILE A 196 -4.51 4.98 -3.19
CA ILE A 196 -3.37 4.04 -3.27
C ILE A 196 -3.03 3.69 -4.73
N SER A 197 -1.83 3.14 -4.94
CA SER A 197 -1.39 2.66 -6.24
C SER A 197 -2.32 1.56 -6.77
N LYS A 198 -2.74 1.69 -8.02
CA LYS A 198 -3.69 0.79 -8.69
C LYS A 198 -3.14 -0.62 -8.88
N ASN A 199 -1.85 -0.76 -9.13
CA ASN A 199 -1.23 -2.01 -9.56
C ASN A 199 -0.26 -2.57 -8.52
N LEU A 200 0.10 -3.85 -8.66
CA LEU A 200 1.13 -4.47 -7.83
C LEU A 200 2.53 -4.02 -8.26
N LEU A 201 3.35 -3.66 -7.27
CA LEU A 201 4.72 -3.19 -7.46
C LEU A 201 5.59 -4.29 -8.05
N LYS A 202 6.28 -4.03 -9.15
CA LYS A 202 7.21 -4.97 -9.79
C LYS A 202 8.63 -4.78 -9.26
N SER A 203 9.06 -3.54 -9.10
CA SER A 203 10.37 -3.22 -8.55
C SER A 203 10.43 -1.80 -8.01
N CYS A 204 11.28 -1.57 -7.02
CA CYS A 204 11.69 -0.24 -6.60
C CYS A 204 13.22 -0.10 -6.73
N THR A 205 13.68 1.10 -7.11
CA THR A 205 15.09 1.45 -7.15
C THR A 205 15.30 2.72 -6.36
N HIS A 206 16.05 2.65 -5.27
CA HIS A 206 16.47 3.82 -4.50
C HIS A 206 17.73 4.41 -5.12
N THR A 207 17.77 5.72 -5.28
CA THR A 207 18.95 6.47 -5.72
C THR A 207 19.40 7.40 -4.60
N GLY A 208 20.70 7.71 -4.58
CA GLY A 208 21.33 8.48 -3.50
C GLY A 208 22.38 7.69 -2.74
N SER A 209 22.45 7.91 -1.42
CA SER A 209 23.50 7.36 -0.55
C SER A 209 23.51 5.82 -0.47
N TYR A 210 22.37 5.19 -0.70
CA TYR A 210 22.20 3.73 -0.67
C TYR A 210 21.47 3.26 -1.93
N TRP A 211 22.23 3.00 -3.00
CA TRP A 211 21.66 2.42 -4.22
C TRP A 211 21.31 0.95 -3.99
N GLU A 212 20.01 0.68 -3.93
CA GLU A 212 19.46 -0.67 -3.81
C GLU A 212 18.24 -0.81 -4.73
N ARG A 213 18.19 -1.94 -5.44
CA ARG A 213 17.03 -2.33 -6.24
C ARG A 213 16.41 -3.58 -5.64
N TYR A 214 15.09 -3.53 -5.47
CA TYR A 214 14.28 -4.66 -5.06
C TYR A 214 13.34 -5.05 -6.19
N GLU A 215 13.09 -6.35 -6.34
CA GLU A 215 12.11 -6.91 -7.26
C GLU A 215 11.11 -7.77 -6.49
N TYR A 216 9.86 -7.77 -6.94
CA TYR A 216 8.77 -8.44 -6.26
C TYR A 216 8.05 -9.43 -7.18
N GLU A 217 7.80 -10.62 -6.67
CA GLU A 217 6.96 -11.64 -7.32
C GLU A 217 5.79 -11.98 -6.41
N TYR A 218 4.65 -12.35 -7.00
CA TYR A 218 3.40 -12.55 -6.29
C TYR A 218 2.84 -13.94 -6.54
N GLU A 219 2.29 -14.54 -5.49
CA GLU A 219 1.40 -15.70 -5.59
C GLU A 219 0.00 -15.28 -5.16
N PHE A 220 -1.00 -15.94 -5.74
CA PHE A 220 -2.40 -15.60 -5.55
C PHE A 220 -3.18 -16.79 -4.99
N ASP A 221 -4.20 -16.51 -4.19
CA ASP A 221 -5.18 -17.50 -3.75
C ASP A 221 -6.15 -17.89 -4.87
N GLU A 222 -7.06 -18.82 -4.58
CA GLU A 222 -8.05 -19.32 -5.54
C GLU A 222 -9.02 -18.24 -6.03
N LYS A 223 -9.18 -17.14 -5.28
CA LYS A 223 -10.02 -15.98 -5.62
C LYS A 223 -9.25 -14.88 -6.35
N GLY A 224 -7.93 -15.07 -6.55
CA GLY A 224 -7.07 -14.13 -7.25
C GLY A 224 -6.68 -12.91 -6.41
N TYR A 225 -6.67 -13.03 -5.08
CA TYR A 225 -6.05 -12.08 -4.16
C TYR A 225 -4.61 -12.50 -3.84
N VAL A 226 -3.75 -11.55 -3.48
CA VAL A 226 -2.33 -11.85 -3.18
C VAL A 226 -2.25 -12.67 -1.90
N SER A 227 -1.70 -13.87 -1.97
CA SER A 227 -1.44 -14.72 -0.80
C SER A 227 0.00 -14.60 -0.32
N THR A 228 0.93 -14.40 -1.24
CA THR A 228 2.36 -14.32 -0.93
C THR A 228 3.06 -13.26 -1.79
N ILE A 229 3.95 -12.50 -1.18
CA ILE A 229 4.89 -11.59 -1.87
C ILE A 229 6.31 -12.10 -1.62
N LYS A 230 7.09 -12.24 -2.69
CA LYS A 230 8.50 -12.59 -2.64
C LYS A 230 9.31 -11.37 -3.00
N GLU A 231 10.03 -10.82 -2.04
CA GLU A 231 10.95 -9.72 -2.25
C GLU A 231 12.36 -10.24 -2.51
N TYR A 232 13.00 -9.67 -3.51
CA TYR A 232 14.36 -10.00 -3.90
C TYR A 232 15.25 -8.76 -3.91
N LEU A 233 16.39 -8.84 -3.23
CA LEU A 233 17.44 -7.84 -3.34
C LEU A 233 18.29 -8.11 -4.58
N MET A 234 18.45 -7.08 -5.42
CA MET A 234 19.30 -7.11 -6.61
C MET A 234 20.66 -6.49 -6.30
N LYS A 235 21.69 -7.32 -6.12
CA LYS A 235 23.05 -6.83 -5.78
C LYS A 235 24.11 -7.47 -6.67
N GLY A 236 24.87 -6.62 -7.38
CA GLY A 236 25.94 -7.07 -8.29
C GLY A 236 25.47 -7.99 -9.41
N GLY A 237 24.24 -7.77 -9.92
CA GLY A 237 23.61 -8.59 -10.95
C GLY A 237 23.01 -9.90 -10.44
N ASN A 238 23.10 -10.21 -9.14
CA ASN A 238 22.49 -11.39 -8.54
C ASN A 238 21.13 -11.04 -7.93
N LYS A 239 20.16 -11.93 -8.16
CA LYS A 239 18.84 -11.93 -7.52
C LYS A 239 18.89 -12.84 -6.29
N LYS A 240 18.71 -12.28 -5.09
CA LYS A 240 18.68 -13.05 -3.85
C LYS A 240 17.34 -12.81 -3.15
N LEU A 241 16.68 -13.89 -2.72
CA LEU A 241 15.49 -13.78 -1.88
C LEU A 241 15.87 -13.00 -0.61
N ASN A 242 15.16 -11.91 -0.36
CA ASN A 242 15.38 -11.05 0.80
C ASN A 242 14.33 -11.35 1.87
N GLN A 243 13.05 -11.35 1.48
CA GLN A 243 11.92 -11.51 2.38
C GLN A 243 10.74 -12.20 1.69
N LEU A 244 9.97 -12.98 2.45
CA LEU A 244 8.66 -13.49 2.08
C LEU A 244 7.61 -12.80 2.95
N TYR A 245 6.49 -12.42 2.35
CA TYR A 245 5.32 -11.89 3.04
C TYR A 245 4.15 -12.82 2.76
N HIS A 246 3.48 -13.28 3.80
CA HIS A 246 2.26 -14.07 3.74
C HIS A 246 1.10 -13.19 4.15
N ILE A 247 0.09 -13.10 3.30
CA ILE A 247 -1.05 -12.21 3.48
C ILE A 247 -2.28 -13.06 3.75
N THR A 248 -3.02 -12.67 4.79
CA THR A 248 -4.34 -13.24 5.07
C THR A 248 -5.36 -12.13 5.17
N TYR A 249 -6.58 -12.46 4.77
CA TYR A 249 -7.70 -11.52 4.71
C TYR A 249 -8.68 -11.78 5.85
N VAL A 250 -9.47 -10.76 6.19
CA VAL A 250 -10.62 -10.91 7.09
C VAL A 250 -11.61 -11.85 6.40
N GLU A 251 -12.15 -12.85 7.09
CA GLU A 251 -13.16 -13.77 6.53
C GLU A 251 -14.49 -13.05 6.33
#